data_AF-Q94GD5-F1
#
_entry.id   AF-Q94GD5-F1
#
_cell.length_a   1.000
_cell.length_b   1.000
_cell.length_c   1.000
_cell.angle_alpha   90.00
_cell.angle_beta   90.00
_cell.angle_gamma   90.00
#
_symmetry.space_group_name_H-M   'P 1'
#
loop_
_entity.id
_entity.type
_entity.pdbx_description
1 polymer ?
#
loop_
_entity_poly.entity_id
_entity_poly.type
_entity_poly.pdbx_seq_one_letter_code
_entity_poly.pdbx_strand_id
1 'polypeptide(L)' 'MGNARYVEHVWKAGFEVVGGELERGAVEEAIRRLMAESDGGEMRARARELKKAAAECTGKAGSSETAIVKMVTHMLSL' A
#
# COMPACT_ATOMS: atom_id res chain seq x y z
N MET A 1 -1.76 14.51 4.66
CA MET A 1 -1.94 14.31 3.20
C MET A 1 -0.81 13.53 2.51
N GLY A 2 0.42 13.42 3.04
CA GLY A 2 1.51 12.73 2.32
C GLY A 2 1.16 11.29 1.89
N ASN A 3 0.73 10.45 2.83
CA ASN A 3 0.50 9.03 2.56
C ASN A 3 -0.75 8.76 1.71
N ALA A 4 -1.84 9.51 1.90
CA ALA A 4 -3.07 9.37 1.12
C ALA A 4 -2.81 9.58 -0.38
N ARG A 5 -2.03 10.62 -0.72
CA ARG A 5 -1.64 10.91 -2.10
C ARG A 5 -0.82 9.78 -2.73
N TYR A 6 0.05 9.11 -1.96
CA TYR A 6 0.79 7.94 -2.46
C TYR A 6 -0.14 6.75 -2.70
N VAL A 7 -1.02 6.46 -1.76
CA VAL A 7 -1.98 5.35 -1.86
C VAL A 7 -2.87 5.52 -3.10
N GLU A 8 -3.31 6.74 -3.37
CA GLU A 8 -4.20 7.06 -4.50
C GLU A 8 -3.47 7.23 -5.83
N HIS A 9 -2.47 8.11 -5.90
CA HIS A 9 -1.88 8.50 -7.19
C HIS A 9 -0.71 7.60 -7.62
N VAL A 10 0.02 7.03 -6.66
CA VAL A 10 1.24 6.25 -6.94
C VAL A 10 0.93 4.76 -6.95
N TRP A 11 0.45 4.21 -5.83
CA TRP A 11 0.13 2.79 -5.73
C TRP A 11 -1.22 2.46 -6.38
N LYS A 12 -2.14 3.43 -6.41
CA LYS A 12 -3.52 3.27 -6.89
C LYS A 12 -4.23 2.08 -6.22
N ALA A 13 -3.95 1.90 -4.93
CA ALA A 13 -4.47 0.81 -4.11
C ALA A 13 -5.58 1.28 -3.14
N GLY A 14 -5.89 2.58 -3.16
CA GLY A 14 -6.88 3.27 -2.34
C GLY A 14 -7.26 4.60 -3.01
N PHE A 15 -8.19 5.34 -2.43
CA PHE A 15 -8.50 6.72 -2.81
C PHE A 15 -8.86 7.52 -1.56
N GLU A 16 -8.68 8.83 -1.62
CA GLU A 16 -9.15 9.75 -0.59
C GLU A 16 -10.67 9.87 -0.63
N VAL A 17 -11.32 9.80 0.53
CA VAL A 17 -12.75 10.09 0.64
C VAL A 17 -12.91 11.60 0.54
N VAL A 18 -13.59 12.04 -0.53
CA VAL A 18 -13.78 13.48 -0.81
C VAL A 18 -14.89 14.03 0.07
N GLY A 19 -14.64 15.19 0.69
CA GLY A 19 -15.55 15.82 1.66
C GLY A 19 -14.81 16.09 2.96
N GLY A 20 -15.10 17.22 3.61
CA GLY A 20 -14.33 17.69 4.78
C GLY A 20 -14.31 16.68 5.94
N GLU A 21 -15.34 16.70 6.78
CA GLU A 21 -15.52 15.63 7.78
C GLU A 21 -16.04 14.35 7.10
N LEU A 22 -15.79 13.19 7.73
CA LEU A 22 -16.28 11.89 7.26
C LEU A 22 -17.82 11.81 7.37
N GLU A 23 -18.49 12.50 6.48
CA GLU A 23 -19.94 12.46 6.35
C GLU A 23 -20.38 11.05 5.95
N ARG A 24 -21.46 10.58 6.57
CA ARG A 24 -21.98 9.22 6.35
C ARG A 24 -22.22 8.92 4.87
N GLY A 25 -22.72 9.89 4.10
CA GLY A 25 -22.96 9.74 2.67
C GLY A 25 -21.68 9.55 1.84
N ALA A 26 -20.64 10.35 2.13
CA ALA A 26 -19.34 10.22 1.46
C ALA A 26 -18.67 8.88 1.76
N VAL A 27 -18.79 8.39 2.99
CA VAL A 27 -18.29 7.06 3.39
C VAL A 27 -19.07 5.94 2.69
N GLU A 28 -20.40 6.06 2.62
CA GLU A 28 -21.24 5.07 1.92
C GLU A 28 -20.89 4.99 0.43
N GLU A 29 -20.67 6.13 -0.22
CA GLU A 29 -20.19 6.23 -1.60
C GLU A 29 -18.83 5.54 -1.78
N ALA A 30 -17.86 5.86 -0.91
CA ALA A 30 -16.54 5.26 -0.93
C ALA A 30 -16.58 3.74 -0.77
N ILE A 31 -17.42 3.22 0.13
CA ILE A 31 -17.59 1.78 0.32
C ILE A 31 -18.18 1.15 -0.94
N ARG A 32 -19.22 1.76 -1.53
CA ARG A 32 -19.87 1.21 -2.73
C ARG A 32 -18.90 1.18 -3.91
N ARG A 33 -18.18 2.26 -4.15
CA ARG A 33 -17.13 2.35 -5.17
C ARG A 33 -16.08 1.25 -4.98
N LEU A 34 -15.56 1.12 -3.76
CA LEU A 34 -14.58 0.07 -3.46
C LEU A 34 -15.15 -1.34 -3.68
N MET A 35 -16.40 -1.62 -3.31
CA MET A 35 -16.93 -2.98 -3.26
C MET A 35 -17.60 -3.44 -4.57
N ALA A 36 -18.28 -2.54 -5.28
CA ALA A 36 -19.18 -2.88 -6.39
C ALA A 36 -18.69 -2.40 -7.76
N GLU A 37 -17.82 -1.39 -7.82
CA GLU A 37 -17.35 -0.84 -9.09
C GLU A 37 -16.06 -1.52 -9.58
N SER A 38 -15.80 -1.39 -10.89
CA SER A 38 -14.65 -2.02 -11.54
C SER A 38 -13.32 -1.49 -11.02
N ASP A 39 -13.27 -0.20 -10.67
CA ASP A 39 -12.07 0.43 -10.12
C ASP A 39 -11.69 -0.17 -8.76
N GLY A 40 -12.65 -0.49 -7.90
CA GLY A 40 -12.44 -1.21 -6.64
C GLY A 40 -11.82 -2.59 -6.84
N GLY A 41 -12.18 -3.27 -7.93
CA GLY A 41 -11.53 -4.52 -8.37
C GLY A 41 -10.04 -4.34 -8.68
N GLU A 42 -9.72 -3.32 -9.49
CA GLU A 42 -8.32 -2.99 -9.85
C GLU A 42 -7.50 -2.59 -8.62
N MET A 43 -8.08 -1.80 -7.71
CA MET A 43 -7.42 -1.38 -6.47
C MET A 43 -7.05 -2.58 -5.61
N ARG A 44 -7.97 -3.55 -5.44
CA ARG A 44 -7.69 -4.79 -4.70
C ARG A 44 -6.59 -5.61 -5.36
N ALA A 45 -6.57 -5.70 -6.69
CA ALA A 45 -5.51 -6.40 -7.41
C ALA A 45 -4.14 -5.76 -7.15
N ARG A 46 -4.05 -4.43 -7.27
CA ARG A 46 -2.83 -3.67 -6.96
C ARG A 46 -2.38 -3.84 -5.51
N ALA A 47 -3.32 -3.81 -4.57
CA ALA A 47 -3.01 -4.04 -3.16
C ALA A 47 -2.44 -5.45 -2.90
N ARG A 48 -2.92 -6.47 -3.63
CA ARG A 48 -2.39 -7.85 -3.56
C ARG A 48 -0.98 -7.94 -4.12
N GLU A 49 -0.68 -7.28 -5.24
CA GLU A 49 0.67 -7.21 -5.79
C GLU A 49 1.62 -6.48 -4.83
N LEU A 50 1.18 -5.39 -4.22
CA LEU A 50 1.97 -4.67 -3.21
C LEU A 50 2.27 -5.56 -1.99
N LYS A 51 1.28 -6.31 -1.51
CA LYS A 51 1.45 -7.29 -0.43
C LYS A 51 2.43 -8.39 -0.81
N LYS A 52 2.36 -8.89 -2.05
CA LYS A 52 3.28 -9.91 -2.57
C LYS A 52 4.71 -9.39 -2.62
N ALA A 53 4.94 -8.21 -3.20
CA ALA A 53 6.25 -7.58 -3.26
C ALA A 53 6.86 -7.36 -1.86
N ALA A 54 6.04 -6.96 -0.88
CA ALA A 54 6.46 -6.80 0.51
C ALA A 54 6.88 -8.15 1.14
N ALA A 55 6.15 -9.23 0.86
CA ALA A 55 6.50 -10.57 1.33
C ALA A 55 7.78 -11.09 0.66
N GLU A 56 7.97 -10.84 -0.63
CA GLU A 56 9.16 -11.26 -1.39
C GLU A 56 10.41 -10.51 -0.93
N CYS A 57 10.35 -9.20 -0.73
CA CYS A 57 11.52 -8.42 -0.33
C CYS A 57 11.98 -8.71 1.11
N THR A 58 11.06 -9.12 1.98
CA THR A 58 11.36 -9.49 3.38
C THR A 58 11.59 -10.99 3.59
N GLY A 59 11.32 -11.81 2.58
CA GLY A 59 11.55 -13.25 2.60
C GLY A 59 13.04 -13.63 2.53
N LYS A 60 13.32 -14.93 2.61
CA LYS A 60 14.69 -15.48 2.50
C LYS A 60 15.30 -15.09 1.15
N ALA A 61 16.52 -14.57 1.16
CA ALA A 61 17.21 -14.01 -0.02
C ALA A 61 16.45 -12.85 -0.68
N GLY A 62 15.50 -12.23 0.04
CA GLY A 62 14.81 -11.02 -0.38
C GLY A 62 15.70 -9.79 -0.25
N SER A 63 15.40 -8.74 -1.03
CA SER A 63 16.24 -7.54 -1.09
C SER A 63 16.38 -6.82 0.26
N SER A 64 15.31 -6.70 1.03
CA SER A 64 15.33 -6.08 2.35
C SER A 64 16.06 -6.95 3.38
N GLU A 65 15.89 -8.26 3.33
CA GLU A 65 16.64 -9.20 4.18
C GLU A 65 18.14 -9.10 3.90
N THR A 66 18.55 -9.13 2.64
CA THR A 66 19.94 -9.00 2.22
C THR A 66 20.52 -7.63 2.63
N ALA A 67 19.74 -6.55 2.48
CA ALA A 67 20.17 -5.22 2.89
C ALA A 67 20.42 -5.13 4.40
N ILE A 68 19.53 -5.70 5.21
CA ILE A 68 19.68 -5.75 6.67
C ILE A 68 20.90 -6.59 7.07
N VAL A 69 21.10 -7.77 6.47
CA VAL A 69 22.29 -8.60 6.73
C VAL A 69 23.57 -7.81 6.44
N LYS A 70 23.65 -7.14 5.29
CA LYS A 70 24.80 -6.30 4.92
C LYS A 70 25.02 -5.16 5.92
N MET A 71 23.94 -4.50 6.35
CA MET A 71 24.02 -3.43 7.35
C MET A 71 24.58 -3.94 8.68
N VAL A 72 24.10 -5.09 9.17
CA VAL A 72 24.59 -5.72 10.41
C VAL A 72 26.05 -6.12 10.28
N THR A 73 26.44 -6.76 9.17
CA THR A 73 27.85 -7.10 8.91
C THR A 73 28.74 -5.86 8.92
N HIS A 74 28.29 -4.76 8.30
CA HIS A 74 29.03 -3.50 8.33
C HIS A 74 29.20 -2.98 9.75
N MET A 75 28.12 -2.92 10.54
CA MET A 75 28.17 -2.47 11.94
C MET A 75 29.10 -3.32 12.82
N LEU A 76 29.19 -4.63 12.57
CA LEU A 76 30.09 -5.54 13.30
C LEU A 76 31.56 -5.47 12.84
N SER A 77 31.82 -4.86 11.68
CA SER A 77 33.16 -4.64 11.14
C SER A 77 33.75 -3.27 11.48
N LEU A 78 32.96 -2.41 12.13
CA LEU A 78 33.40 -1.15 12.74
C LEU A 78 34.04 -1.42 14.10
#